data_AF-A0AAE3FTG3-F1
#
_entry.id   AF-A0AAE3FTG3-F1
#
_cell.length_a   1.000
_cell.length_b   1.000
_cell.length_c   1.000
_cell.angle_alpha   90.00
_cell.angle_beta   90.00
_cell.angle_gamma   90.00
#
_symmetry.space_group_name_H-M   'P 1'
#
loop_
_entity.id
_entity.type
_entity.pdbx_description
1 polymer ?
#
loop_
_entity_poly.entity_id
_entity_poly.type
_entity_poly.pdbx_seq_one_letter_code
_entity_poly.pdbx_strand_id
1 'polypeptide(L)'
;MTATPTIQYEWSIDAVDANHGARYSGGSSKEMLTDLFALWLKDRGDLSDWDQAPRFGKIVHTYSTLSLPIIAVWLGITEQAIHEEPASGTPPFEFHGPDGDLLTLDRELTESK
;
A
#
# COMPACT_ATOMS: atom_id res chain seq x y z
N MET A 1 35.94 7.17 -11.24
CA MET A 1 34.59 6.72 -11.67
C MET A 1 33.64 7.12 -10.56
N THR A 2 32.84 8.16 -10.77
CA THR A 2 31.79 8.56 -9.83
C THR A 2 30.66 7.55 -9.95
N ALA A 3 30.48 6.70 -8.94
CA ALA A 3 29.28 5.87 -8.84
C ALA A 3 28.08 6.80 -8.72
N THR A 4 27.18 6.76 -9.70
CA THR A 4 25.90 7.46 -9.60
C THR A 4 25.17 6.82 -8.40
N PRO A 5 24.79 7.57 -7.36
CA PRO A 5 24.01 7.01 -6.27
C PRO A 5 22.75 6.42 -6.89
N THR A 6 22.56 5.11 -6.70
CA THR A 6 21.35 4.45 -7.17
C THR A 6 20.27 4.83 -6.19
N ILE A 7 19.43 5.77 -6.60
CA ILE A 7 18.23 6.15 -5.87
C ILE A 7 17.34 4.91 -5.81
N GLN A 8 17.21 4.34 -4.61
CA GLN A 8 16.27 3.26 -4.34
C GLN A 8 15.08 3.87 -3.62
N TYR A 9 13.87 3.54 -4.05
CA TYR A 9 12.67 3.84 -3.29
C TYR A 9 12.32 2.61 -2.43
N GLU A 10 11.63 2.75 -1.31
CA GLU A 10 11.12 1.63 -0.51
C GLU A 10 9.70 1.97 -0.09
N TRP A 11 8.77 1.05 -0.30
CA TRP A 11 7.41 1.16 0.23
C TRP A 11 7.33 0.52 1.61
N SER A 12 6.68 1.21 2.55
CA SER A 12 6.36 0.64 3.86
C SER A 12 4.91 0.88 4.25
N ILE A 13 4.32 -0.08 4.97
CA ILE A 13 3.07 0.14 5.73
C ILE A 13 3.44 0.09 7.21
N ASP A 14 3.24 1.21 7.90
CA ASP A 14 3.49 1.37 9.32
C ASP A 14 2.16 1.59 10.05
N ALA A 15 1.90 0.84 11.11
CA ALA A 15 0.76 1.07 12.00
C ALA A 15 1.19 1.98 13.16
N VAL A 16 0.74 3.23 13.16
CA VAL A 16 1.21 4.29 14.06
C VAL A 16 0.66 4.12 15.49
N ASP A 17 -0.54 3.54 15.64
CA ASP A 17 -1.24 3.41 16.93
C ASP A 17 -1.30 1.97 17.47
N ALA A 18 -0.73 1.01 16.73
CA ALA A 18 -0.81 -0.38 17.13
C ALA A 18 0.11 -0.66 18.34
N ASN A 19 -0.46 -1.21 19.40
CA ASN A 19 0.25 -2.03 20.40
C ASN A 19 1.09 -3.18 19.77
N HIS A 20 1.00 -3.38 18.45
CA HIS A 20 1.60 -4.47 17.68
C HIS A 20 2.65 -4.07 16.64
N GLY A 21 3.03 -2.78 16.52
CA GLY A 21 4.24 -2.33 15.80
C GLY A 21 4.66 -3.14 14.56
N ALA A 22 3.73 -3.37 13.63
CA ALA A 22 4.01 -4.17 12.44
C ALA A 22 4.44 -3.23 11.30
N ARG A 23 5.76 -3.14 11.07
CA ARG A 23 6.32 -2.51 9.86
C ARG A 23 6.52 -3.58 8.81
N TYR A 24 5.87 -3.41 7.67
CA TYR A 24 6.13 -4.20 6.47
C TYR A 24 6.88 -3.32 5.49
N SER A 25 8.09 -3.71 5.09
CA SER A 25 8.88 -2.97 4.09
C SER A 25 9.17 -3.83 2.86
N GLY A 26 9.15 -3.20 1.69
CA GLY A 26 9.54 -3.77 0.40
C GLY A 26 10.13 -2.68 -0.50
N GLY A 27 11.26 -2.95 -1.14
CA GLY A 27 12.05 -1.99 -1.94
C GLY A 27 11.39 -1.39 -3.21
N SER A 28 12.19 -1.15 -4.25
CA SER A 28 12.04 0.02 -5.14
C SER A 28 11.15 -0.07 -6.36
N SER A 29 10.38 -1.14 -6.55
CA SER A 29 9.63 -1.36 -7.79
C SER A 29 8.13 -1.36 -7.57
N LYS A 30 7.36 -1.12 -8.64
CA LYS A 30 5.90 -1.33 -8.65
C LYS A 30 5.52 -2.78 -8.30
N GLU A 31 6.43 -3.72 -8.57
CA GLU A 31 6.28 -5.13 -8.17
C GLU A 31 6.39 -5.27 -6.65
N MET A 32 7.18 -4.46 -5.96
CA MET A 32 7.29 -4.55 -4.50
C MET A 32 6.09 -3.97 -3.75
N LEU A 33 5.38 -2.96 -4.29
CA LEU A 33 4.07 -2.58 -3.73
C LEU A 33 3.04 -3.71 -3.93
N THR A 34 3.14 -4.47 -5.03
CA THR A 34 2.33 -5.68 -5.25
C THR A 34 2.62 -6.73 -4.17
N ASP A 35 3.90 -6.99 -3.89
CA ASP A 35 4.33 -7.93 -2.85
C ASP A 35 3.92 -7.47 -1.45
N LEU A 36 4.09 -6.18 -1.14
CA LEU A 36 3.70 -5.57 0.13
C LEU A 36 2.19 -5.67 0.35
N PHE A 37 1.40 -5.40 -0.70
CA PHE A 37 -0.05 -5.56 -0.67
C PHE A 37 -0.45 -7.02 -0.42
N ALA A 38 0.14 -7.98 -1.14
CA ALA A 38 -0.12 -9.40 -0.93
C ALA A 38 0.27 -9.85 0.49
N LEU A 39 1.42 -9.40 0.99
CA LEU A 39 1.92 -9.73 2.32
C LEU A 39 1.01 -9.18 3.43
N TRP A 40 0.61 -7.92 3.30
CA TRP A 40 -0.25 -7.24 4.26
C TRP A 40 -1.66 -7.86 4.34
N LEU A 41 -2.15 -8.43 3.24
CA LEU A 41 -3.46 -9.09 3.17
C LEU A 41 -3.48 -10.54 3.66
N LYS A 42 -2.32 -11.21 3.65
CA LYS A 42 -2.19 -12.67 3.79
C LYS A 42 -2.96 -13.28 4.97
N ASP A 43 -3.12 -12.54 6.06
CA ASP A 43 -3.74 -13.02 7.30
C ASP A 43 -4.92 -12.15 7.79
N ARG A 44 -5.42 -11.21 6.97
CA ARG A 44 -6.44 -10.24 7.41
C ARG A 44 -7.90 -10.72 7.31
N GLY A 45 -8.17 -11.80 6.59
CA GLY A 45 -9.53 -12.32 6.44
C GLY A 45 -10.38 -11.48 5.49
N ASP A 46 -11.66 -11.29 5.83
CA ASP A 46 -12.62 -10.53 5.02
C ASP A 46 -12.47 -9.02 5.28
N LEU A 47 -12.33 -8.25 4.20
CA LEU A 47 -12.14 -6.80 4.20
C LEU A 47 -13.29 -6.05 3.51
N SER A 48 -14.36 -6.75 3.13
CA SER A 48 -15.48 -6.15 2.38
C SER A 48 -16.19 -5.01 3.12
N ASP A 49 -16.17 -5.03 4.45
CA ASP A 49 -16.76 -3.98 5.32
C ASP A 49 -15.77 -2.85 5.66
N TRP A 50 -14.53 -2.89 5.18
CA TRP A 50 -13.52 -1.88 5.48
C TRP A 50 -13.75 -0.60 4.67
N ASP A 51 -14.07 0.50 5.35
CA ASP A 51 -14.45 1.78 4.73
C ASP A 51 -13.33 2.40 3.88
N GLN A 52 -12.05 2.20 4.23
CA GLN A 52 -10.91 2.72 3.46
C GLN A 52 -10.44 1.76 2.36
N ALA A 53 -11.07 0.59 2.19
CA ALA A 53 -10.68 -0.36 1.15
C ALA A 53 -10.69 0.25 -0.26
N PRO A 54 -11.69 1.06 -0.69
CA PRO A 54 -11.66 1.70 -2.00
C PRO A 54 -10.43 2.61 -2.17
N ARG A 55 -10.14 3.43 -1.16
CA ARG A 55 -9.02 4.37 -1.17
C ARG A 55 -7.68 3.64 -1.23
N PHE A 56 -7.51 2.59 -0.43
CA PHE A 56 -6.31 1.76 -0.44
C PHE A 56 -6.14 1.05 -1.78
N GLY A 57 -7.22 0.47 -2.32
CA GLY A 57 -7.23 -0.14 -3.64
C GLY A 57 -6.83 0.85 -4.74
N LYS A 58 -7.24 2.12 -4.64
CA LYS A 58 -6.88 3.17 -5.60
C LYS A 58 -5.39 3.49 -5.55
N ILE A 59 -4.81 3.54 -4.36
CA ILE A 59 -3.36 3.73 -4.18
C ILE A 59 -2.61 2.55 -4.81
N VAL A 60 -2.99 1.31 -4.47
CA VAL A 60 -2.34 0.11 -5.02
C VAL A 60 -2.45 0.07 -6.54
N HIS A 61 -3.62 0.36 -7.11
CA HIS A 61 -3.81 0.42 -8.55
C HIS A 61 -2.92 1.48 -9.24
N THR A 62 -2.72 2.63 -8.58
CA THR A 62 -1.94 3.74 -9.13
C THR A 62 -0.43 3.45 -9.10
N TYR A 63 0.05 2.81 -8.03
CA TYR A 63 1.47 2.69 -7.74
C TYR A 63 2.05 1.27 -7.89
N SER A 64 1.23 0.26 -8.16
CA SER A 64 1.66 -1.12 -8.40
C SER A 64 1.50 -1.56 -9.86
N THR A 65 1.81 -2.82 -10.16
CA THR A 65 1.52 -3.46 -11.45
C THR A 65 0.23 -4.29 -11.43
N LEU A 66 -0.45 -4.38 -10.29
CA LEU A 66 -1.69 -5.13 -10.17
C LEU A 66 -2.81 -4.50 -10.98
N SER A 67 -3.61 -5.34 -11.62
CA SER A 67 -4.81 -4.90 -12.31
C SER A 67 -5.93 -4.62 -11.31
N LEU A 68 -6.79 -3.66 -11.66
CA LEU A 68 -7.95 -3.28 -10.86
C LEU A 68 -8.85 -4.47 -10.43
N PRO A 69 -9.15 -5.46 -11.30
CA PRO A 69 -9.95 -6.61 -10.90
C PRO A 69 -9.31 -7.46 -9.80
N ILE A 70 -7.97 -7.63 -9.83
CA ILE A 70 -7.27 -8.42 -8.81
C ILE A 70 -7.36 -7.70 -7.45
N ILE A 71 -7.13 -6.39 -7.46
CA ILE A 71 -7.19 -5.55 -6.25
C ILE A 71 -8.60 -5.60 -5.65
N ALA A 72 -9.65 -5.45 -6.47
CA ALA A 72 -11.03 -5.50 -6.03
C ALA A 72 -11.39 -6.84 -5.37
N VAL A 73 -10.99 -7.96 -5.98
CA VAL A 73 -11.21 -9.30 -5.43
C VAL A 73 -10.50 -9.47 -4.08
N TRP A 74 -9.25 -9.04 -3.97
CA TRP A 74 -8.47 -9.18 -2.74
C TRP A 74 -8.98 -8.32 -1.59
N LEU A 75 -9.63 -7.20 -1.89
CA LEU A 75 -10.26 -6.33 -0.90
C LEU A 75 -11.73 -6.68 -0.62
N GLY A 76 -12.32 -7.60 -1.37
CA GLY A 76 -13.74 -7.95 -1.21
C GLY A 76 -14.71 -6.83 -1.64
N ILE A 77 -14.28 -5.91 -2.50
CA ILE A 77 -15.08 -4.76 -2.97
C ILE A 77 -15.26 -4.77 -4.49
N THR A 78 -16.09 -3.86 -5.01
CA THR A 78 -16.29 -3.72 -6.46
C THR A 78 -15.19 -2.88 -7.11
N GLU A 79 -14.87 -3.16 -8.38
CA GLU A 79 -13.95 -2.31 -9.16
C GLU A 79 -14.43 -0.86 -9.27
N GLN A 80 -15.76 -0.68 -9.34
CA GLN A 80 -16.38 0.64 -9.41
C GLN A 80 -16.07 1.48 -8.18
N ALA A 81 -16.10 0.90 -6.97
CA ALA A 81 -15.76 1.60 -5.74
C ALA A 81 -14.33 2.17 -5.79
N ILE A 82 -13.38 1.41 -6.32
CA ILE A 82 -11.98 1.86 -6.49
C ILE A 82 -11.86 2.91 -7.61
N HIS A 83 -12.66 2.77 -8.68
CA HIS A 83 -12.63 3.72 -9.79
C HIS A 83 -13.13 5.11 -9.37
N GLU A 84 -14.22 5.15 -8.60
CA GLU A 84 -14.88 6.39 -8.15
C GLU A 84 -14.04 7.18 -7.14
N GLU A 85 -13.11 6.51 -6.45
CA GLU A 85 -12.17 7.18 -5.56
C GLU A 85 -11.34 8.23 -6.29
N PRO A 86 -11.14 9.43 -5.69
CA PRO A 86 -10.30 10.46 -6.27
C PRO A 86 -8.86 9.96 -6.47
N ALA A 87 -8.15 10.55 -7.43
CA ALA A 87 -6.74 10.23 -7.64
C ALA A 87 -5.96 10.42 -6.33
N SER A 88 -5.29 9.37 -5.89
CA SER A 88 -4.44 9.41 -4.72
C SER A 88 -3.35 10.46 -4.98
N GLY A 89 -3.14 11.36 -4.01
CA GLY A 89 -2.07 12.37 -4.07
C GLY A 89 -0.68 11.73 -4.07
N THR A 90 0.33 12.43 -3.57
CA THR A 90 1.67 11.83 -3.38
C THR A 90 1.79 11.22 -1.98
N PRO A 91 2.51 10.09 -1.81
CA PRO A 91 2.79 9.54 -0.47
C PRO A 91 3.58 10.55 0.40
N PRO A 92 3.52 10.46 1.74
CA PRO A 92 2.83 9.43 2.54
C PRO A 92 1.30 9.48 2.45
N PHE A 93 0.67 8.30 2.51
CA PHE A 93 -0.78 8.17 2.61
C PHE A 93 -1.18 7.69 3.99
N GLU A 94 -2.10 8.41 4.64
CA GLU A 94 -2.66 8.02 5.94
C GLU A 94 -4.12 7.61 5.79
N PHE A 95 -4.46 6.45 6.38
CA PHE A 95 -5.81 5.90 6.41
C PHE A 95 -5.99 4.94 7.59
N HIS A 96 -7.22 4.81 8.08
CA HIS A 96 -7.54 3.81 9.08
C HIS A 96 -7.54 2.42 8.45
N GLY A 97 -6.82 1.49 9.06
CA GLY A 97 -6.85 0.07 8.73
C GLY A 97 -8.18 -0.57 9.13
N PRO A 98 -8.43 -1.81 8.68
CA PRO A 98 -9.66 -2.54 8.99
C PRO A 98 -9.84 -2.81 10.49
N ASP A 99 -8.75 -2.83 11.24
CA ASP A 99 -8.74 -3.00 12.70
C ASP A 99 -8.93 -1.66 13.46
N GLY A 100 -9.08 -0.55 12.74
CA GLY A 100 -9.18 0.81 13.30
C GLY A 100 -7.85 1.53 13.50
N ASP A 101 -6.73 0.81 13.46
CA ASP A 101 -5.37 1.37 13.59
C ASP A 101 -5.08 2.40 12.49
N LEU A 102 -4.40 3.49 12.84
CA LEU A 102 -3.90 4.43 11.83
C LEU A 102 -2.72 3.79 11.07
N LEU A 103 -2.88 3.64 9.76
CA LEU A 103 -1.84 3.13 8.86
C LEU A 103 -1.25 4.27 8.05
N THR A 104 0.07 4.24 7.88
CA THR A 104 0.82 5.10 6.98
C THR A 104 1.46 4.23 5.90
N LEU A 105 1.08 4.47 4.65
CA LEU A 105 1.76 3.91 3.48
C LEU A 105 2.73 4.96 2.93
N ASP A 106 4.02 4.77 3.17
CA ASP A 106 5.07 5.69 2.75
C ASP A 106 5.92 5.14 1.60
N ARG A 107 6.59 6.04 0.89
CA ARG A 107 7.59 5.71 -0.12
C ARG A 107 8.87 6.50 0.15
N GLU A 108 9.74 5.95 0.99
CA GLU A 108 11.01 6.58 1.34
C GLU A 108 12.04 6.41 0.21
N LEU A 109 12.97 7.37 0.13
CA LEU A 109 14.13 7.29 -0.76
C LEU A 109 15.32 6.77 0.06
N THR A 110 15.70 5.52 -0.17
CA THR A 110 16.91 4.92 0.38
C THR A 110 18.10 5.26 -0.51
N GLU A 111 19.06 6.01 0.03
CA GLU A 111 20.38 6.14 -0.59
C GLU A 111 21.13 4.81 -0.43
N SER A 112 21.46 4.17 -1.55
CA SER A 112 22.35 2.99 -1.54
C SER A 112 23.73 3.42 -1.03
N LYS A 113 24.14 2.90 0.13
CA LYS A 113 25.48 3.12 0.71
C LYS A 113 26.58 2.37 -0.05
#